data_AF-A0A964YM77-F1
#
_entry.id   AF-A0A964YM77-F1
#
_cell.length_a   1.000
_cell.length_b   1.000
_cell.length_c   1.000
_cell.angle_alpha   90.00
_cell.angle_beta   90.00
_cell.angle_gamma   90.00
#
_symmetry.space_group_name_H-M   'P 1'
#
loop_
_entity.id
_entity.type
_entity.pdbx_description
1 polymer ?
#
loop_
_entity_poly.entity_id
_entity_poly.type
_entity_poly.pdbx_seq_one_letter_code
_entity_poly.pdbx_strand_id
1 'polypeptide(L)'
;MDGKILDMFMKENDAWDDMITRQKKEIPDLENMLSAAMKFKKKMDEETASSFHHLKKEMHNQQDFMDEIKDELAKQQRFLANEKKVKDYPVNSLLMQNALRERIRIVEKNFLDLKCNYLNYLASSL
;
A
#
# COMPACT_ATOMS: atom_id res chain seq x y z
N MET A 1 -28.80 1.38 10.19
CA MET A 1 -27.91 1.82 9.08
C MET A 1 -28.61 1.42 7.78
N ASP A 2 -28.65 2.28 6.75
CA ASP A 2 -29.37 2.04 5.48
C ASP A 2 -28.57 1.07 4.58
N GLY A 3 -29.20 0.18 3.82
CA GLY A 3 -28.53 -0.74 2.86
C GLY A 3 -27.56 -0.04 1.90
N LYS A 4 -27.82 1.23 1.63
CA LYS A 4 -26.92 2.11 0.86
C LYS A 4 -25.54 2.28 1.49
N ILE A 5 -25.41 2.21 2.81
CA ILE A 5 -24.12 2.40 3.50
C ILE A 5 -23.20 1.20 3.32
N LEU A 6 -23.75 -0.02 3.31
CA LEU A 6 -22.98 -1.23 3.02
C LEU A 6 -22.50 -1.19 1.56
N ASP A 7 -23.37 -0.75 0.63
CA ASP A 7 -22.99 -0.58 -0.77
C ASP A 7 -21.88 0.46 -0.96
N MET A 8 -21.92 1.55 -0.19
CA MET A 8 -20.83 2.54 -0.17
C MET A 8 -19.53 1.93 0.35
N PHE A 9 -19.57 1.20 1.47
CA PHE A 9 -18.37 0.57 2.04
C PHE A 9 -17.77 -0.49 1.10
N MET A 10 -18.62 -1.28 0.45
CA MET A 10 -18.17 -2.27 -0.53
C MET A 10 -17.47 -1.61 -1.72
N LYS A 11 -18.04 -0.53 -2.27
CA LYS A 11 -17.41 0.24 -3.36
C LYS A 11 -16.11 0.91 -2.93
N GLU A 12 -16.06 1.40 -1.70
CA GLU A 12 -14.86 2.00 -1.12
C GLU A 12 -13.73 0.95 -1.02
N ASN A 13 -14.05 -0.26 -0.53
CA ASN A 13 -13.09 -1.36 -0.48
C ASN A 13 -12.58 -1.76 -1.87
N ASP A 14 -13.47 -1.86 -2.86
CA ASP A 14 -13.07 -2.17 -4.25
C ASP A 14 -12.12 -1.10 -4.80
N ALA A 15 -12.41 0.18 -4.56
CA ALA A 15 -11.54 1.29 -4.98
C ALA A 15 -10.15 1.26 -4.31
N TRP A 16 -10.09 0.89 -3.03
CA TRP A 16 -8.83 0.71 -2.32
C TRP A 16 -8.04 -0.50 -2.82
N ASP A 17 -8.69 -1.62 -3.09
CA ASP A 17 -8.03 -2.80 -3.65
C ASP A 17 -7.39 -2.49 -5.01
N ASP A 18 -8.13 -1.79 -5.87
CA ASP A 18 -7.65 -1.30 -7.16
C ASP A 18 -6.45 -0.36 -7.02
N MET A 19 -6.52 0.58 -6.07
CA MET A 19 -5.42 1.50 -5.79
C MET A 19 -4.17 0.76 -5.32
N ILE A 20 -4.28 -0.11 -4.32
CA ILE A 20 -3.15 -0.89 -3.81
C ILE A 20 -2.56 -1.77 -4.91
N THR A 21 -3.40 -2.40 -5.73
CA THR A 21 -2.93 -3.24 -6.84
C THR A 21 -2.06 -2.46 -7.82
N ARG A 22 -2.46 -1.23 -8.18
CA ARG A 22 -1.65 -0.36 -9.05
C ARG A 22 -0.34 0.05 -8.39
N GLN A 23 -0.40 0.55 -7.17
CA GLN A 23 0.79 1.01 -6.43
C GLN A 23 1.79 -0.12 -6.21
N LYS A 24 1.31 -1.31 -5.80
CA LYS A 24 2.15 -2.49 -5.58
C LYS A 24 2.89 -2.91 -6.86
N LYS A 25 2.25 -2.76 -8.02
CA LYS A 25 2.86 -3.06 -9.33
C LYS A 25 3.99 -2.09 -9.69
N GLU A 26 3.95 -0.85 -9.20
CA GLU A 26 5.02 0.13 -9.42
C GLU A 26 6.30 -0.20 -8.65
N ILE A 27 6.20 -0.84 -7.47
CA ILE A 27 7.35 -1.04 -6.58
C ILE A 27 8.47 -1.88 -7.24
N PRO A 28 8.18 -3.04 -7.88
CA PRO A 28 9.20 -3.80 -8.60
C PRO A 28 9.88 -3.01 -9.72
N ASP A 29 9.14 -2.15 -10.42
CA ASP A 29 9.69 -1.32 -11.49
C ASP A 29 10.69 -0.30 -10.91
N LEU A 30 10.35 0.34 -9.79
CA LEU A 30 11.25 1.25 -9.06
C LEU A 30 12.51 0.52 -8.57
N GLU A 31 12.35 -0.68 -8.00
CA GLU A 31 13.47 -1.51 -7.52
C GLU A 31 14.41 -1.92 -8.66
N ASN A 32 13.85 -2.29 -9.81
CA ASN A 32 14.62 -2.64 -11.00
C ASN A 32 15.41 -1.45 -11.53
N MET A 33 14.80 -0.27 -11.62
CA MET A 33 15.47 0.97 -12.03
C MET A 33 16.58 1.35 -11.04
N LEU A 34 16.32 1.23 -9.73
CA LEU A 34 17.31 1.48 -8.68
C LEU A 34 18.53 0.55 -8.84
N SER A 35 18.26 -0.74 -8.99
CA SER A 35 19.30 -1.76 -9.15
C SER A 35 20.10 -1.57 -10.45
N ALA A 36 19.45 -1.12 -11.52
CA ALA A 36 20.12 -0.80 -12.78
C ALA A 36 21.05 0.42 -12.63
N ALA A 37 20.59 1.51 -11.99
CA ALA A 37 21.40 2.70 -11.74
C ALA A 37 22.69 2.36 -10.97
N MET A 38 22.59 1.43 -10.02
CA MET A 38 23.72 0.98 -9.20
C MET A 38 24.75 0.18 -9.96
N LYS A 39 24.36 -0.62 -10.96
CA LYS A 39 25.31 -1.39 -11.78
C LYS A 39 26.29 -0.51 -12.56
N PHE A 40 25.93 0.73 -12.85
CA PHE A 40 26.77 1.66 -13.61
C PHE A 40 27.72 2.48 -12.72
N LYS A 41 27.55 2.46 -11.39
CA LYS A 41 28.49 3.11 -10.46
C LYS A 41 29.74 2.27 -10.25
N LYS A 42 30.90 2.75 -10.72
CA LYS A 42 32.21 2.09 -10.57
C LYS A 42 32.78 2.10 -9.15
N LYS A 43 32.42 3.10 -8.34
CA LYS A 43 32.78 3.20 -6.91
C LYS A 43 31.59 3.78 -6.17
N MET A 44 31.24 3.12 -5.08
CA MET A 44 30.16 3.50 -4.20
C MET A 44 30.75 3.68 -2.82
N ASP A 45 30.54 4.84 -2.23
CA ASP A 45 30.83 5.02 -0.81
C ASP A 45 29.83 4.22 0.05
N GLU A 46 30.22 4.01 1.30
CA GLU A 46 29.48 3.19 2.26
C GLU A 46 28.12 3.79 2.63
N GLU A 47 28.01 5.12 2.65
CA GLU A 47 26.76 5.84 2.91
C GLU A 47 25.73 5.58 1.80
N THR A 48 26.14 5.74 0.53
CA THR A 48 25.32 5.45 -0.65
C THR A 48 24.88 3.98 -0.70
N ALA A 49 25.73 3.05 -0.26
CA ALA A 49 25.40 1.63 -0.16
C ALA A 49 24.36 1.35 0.93
N SER A 50 24.54 1.96 2.11
CA SER A 50 23.60 1.85 3.22
C SER A 50 22.22 2.40 2.83
N SER A 51 22.17 3.59 2.24
CA SER A 51 20.92 4.20 1.77
C SER A 51 20.20 3.37 0.72
N PHE A 52 20.92 2.73 -0.20
CA PHE A 52 20.33 1.80 -1.16
C PHE A 52 19.69 0.59 -0.50
N HIS A 53 20.41 -0.06 0.40
CA HIS A 53 19.89 -1.23 1.13
C HIS A 53 18.68 -0.85 1.99
N HIS A 54 18.72 0.33 2.61
CA HIS A 54 17.59 0.86 3.36
C HIS A 54 16.37 1.05 2.47
N LEU A 55 16.51 1.76 1.35
CA LEU A 55 15.42 2.02 0.41
C LEU A 55 14.83 0.71 -0.14
N LYS A 56 15.67 -0.27 -0.49
CA LYS A 56 15.21 -1.58 -0.95
C LYS A 56 14.41 -2.31 0.14
N LYS A 57 14.85 -2.22 1.39
CA LYS A 57 14.10 -2.78 2.53
C LYS A 57 12.76 -2.08 2.70
N GLU A 58 12.70 -0.75 2.58
CA GLU A 58 11.44 0.00 2.63
C GLU A 58 10.47 -0.42 1.52
N MET A 59 10.97 -0.64 0.29
CA MET A 59 10.18 -1.16 -0.83
C MET A 59 9.53 -2.50 -0.49
N HIS A 60 10.30 -3.46 0.01
CA HIS A 60 9.77 -4.78 0.39
C HIS A 60 8.78 -4.70 1.54
N ASN A 61 9.12 -3.95 2.60
CA ASN A 61 8.20 -3.76 3.73
C ASN A 61 6.87 -3.15 3.27
N GLN A 62 6.90 -2.21 2.32
CA GLN A 62 5.70 -1.61 1.77
C GLN A 62 4.87 -2.61 0.96
N GLN A 63 5.51 -3.50 0.20
CA GLN A 63 4.81 -4.57 -0.52
C GLN A 63 4.13 -5.54 0.44
N ASP A 64 4.84 -5.96 1.49
CA ASP A 64 4.30 -6.85 2.52
C ASP A 64 3.09 -6.22 3.22
N PHE A 65 3.21 -4.95 3.60
CA PHE A 65 2.10 -4.21 4.22
C PHE A 65 0.90 -4.06 3.27
N MET A 66 1.15 -3.81 1.99
CA MET A 66 0.08 -3.78 0.98
C MET A 66 -0.64 -5.13 0.85
N ASP A 67 0.07 -6.25 0.95
CA ASP A 67 -0.54 -7.58 0.93
C ASP A 67 -1.41 -7.85 2.16
N GLU A 68 -0.93 -7.50 3.35
CA GLU A 68 -1.72 -7.61 4.58
C GLU A 68 -3.04 -6.83 4.47
N ILE A 69 -2.99 -5.61 3.90
CA ILE A 69 -4.19 -4.80 3.72
C ILE A 69 -5.13 -5.38 2.69
N LYS A 70 -4.63 -5.93 1.57
CA LYS A 70 -5.48 -6.63 0.59
C LYS A 70 -6.22 -7.81 1.22
N ASP A 71 -5.55 -8.57 2.08
CA ASP A 71 -6.19 -9.67 2.81
C ASP A 71 -7.29 -9.17 3.76
N GLU A 72 -7.09 -8.03 4.41
CA GLU A 72 -8.09 -7.41 5.27
C GLU A 72 -9.27 -6.83 4.51
N LEU A 73 -9.02 -6.17 3.37
CA LEU A 73 -10.06 -5.70 2.46
C LEU A 73 -10.91 -6.87 1.97
N ALA A 74 -10.28 -7.99 1.58
CA ALA A 74 -11.00 -9.19 1.16
C ALA A 74 -11.86 -9.79 2.28
N LYS A 75 -11.35 -9.81 3.53
CA LYS A 75 -12.13 -10.25 4.70
C LYS A 75 -13.33 -9.34 4.95
N GLN A 76 -13.13 -8.02 4.93
CA GLN A 76 -14.21 -7.05 5.11
C GLN A 76 -15.24 -7.13 3.98
N GLN A 77 -14.82 -7.30 2.73
CA GLN A 77 -15.74 -7.42 1.60
C GLN A 77 -16.66 -8.64 1.73
N ARG A 78 -16.11 -9.79 2.16
CA ARG A 78 -16.90 -10.99 2.46
C ARG A 78 -17.87 -10.76 3.61
N PHE A 79 -17.43 -10.05 4.65
CA PHE A 79 -18.25 -9.72 5.81
C PHE A 79 -19.44 -8.83 5.44
N LEU A 80 -19.20 -7.71 4.75
CA LEU A 80 -20.23 -6.78 4.27
C LEU A 80 -21.23 -7.47 3.32
N ALA A 81 -20.73 -8.33 2.43
CA ALA A 81 -21.58 -9.10 1.53
C ALA A 81 -22.53 -10.07 2.27
N ASN A 82 -22.08 -10.63 3.40
CA ASN A 82 -22.91 -11.48 4.24
C ASN A 82 -23.94 -10.65 5.04
N GLU A 83 -23.54 -9.53 5.63
CA GLU A 83 -24.45 -8.62 6.34
C GLU A 83 -25.58 -8.12 5.44
N LYS A 84 -25.25 -7.73 4.21
CA LYS A 84 -26.24 -7.29 3.23
C LYS A 84 -27.30 -8.35 2.95
N LYS A 85 -26.94 -9.64 2.95
CA LYS A 85 -27.89 -10.75 2.74
C LYS A 85 -28.84 -10.92 3.92
N VAL A 86 -28.33 -10.83 5.15
CA VAL A 86 -29.12 -11.00 6.37
C VAL A 86 -29.92 -9.74 6.74
N LYS A 87 -29.72 -8.63 6.02
CA LYS A 87 -30.33 -7.31 6.28
C LYS A 87 -30.05 -6.81 7.71
N ASP A 88 -28.92 -7.23 8.26
CA ASP A 88 -28.42 -6.76 9.54
C ASP A 88 -27.40 -5.65 9.31
N TYR A 89 -27.35 -4.68 10.21
CA TYR A 89 -26.55 -3.47 10.05
C TYR A 89 -25.86 -3.06 11.35
N PRO A 90 -24.86 -3.84 11.78
CA PRO A 90 -24.24 -3.62 13.07
C PRO A 90 -23.23 -2.47 13.02
N VAL A 91 -23.05 -1.84 14.18
CA VAL A 91 -22.00 -0.84 14.45
C VAL A 91 -20.60 -1.37 14.12
N ASN A 92 -20.41 -2.69 14.20
CA ASN A 92 -19.15 -3.36 13.89
C ASN A 92 -18.66 -3.08 12.46
N SER A 93 -19.54 -3.07 11.47
CA SER A 93 -19.17 -2.75 10.08
C SER A 93 -18.60 -1.35 9.93
N LEU A 94 -19.17 -0.37 10.62
CA LEU A 94 -18.65 1.00 10.62
C LEU A 94 -17.29 1.09 11.31
N LEU A 95 -17.11 0.39 12.44
CA LEU A 95 -15.83 0.39 13.16
C LEU A 95 -14.72 -0.26 12.33
N MET A 96 -15.00 -1.42 11.72
CA MET A 96 -14.07 -2.10 10.82
C MET A 96 -13.72 -1.23 9.61
N GLN A 97 -14.72 -0.58 8.99
CA GLN A 97 -14.50 0.32 7.87
C GLN A 97 -13.60 1.51 8.26
N ASN A 98 -13.83 2.12 9.42
CA ASN A 98 -12.99 3.23 9.90
C ASN A 98 -11.56 2.79 10.20
N ALA A 99 -11.37 1.60 10.77
CA ALA A 99 -10.03 1.06 10.99
C ALA A 99 -9.29 0.85 9.66
N LEU A 100 -9.98 0.32 8.65
CA LEU A 100 -9.43 0.17 7.30
C LEU A 100 -9.07 1.52 6.66
N ARG A 101 -9.94 2.54 6.77
CA ARG A 101 -9.63 3.90 6.28
C ARG A 101 -8.29 4.40 6.80
N GLU A 102 -8.04 4.24 8.10
CA GLU A 102 -6.81 4.73 8.70
C GLU A 102 -5.60 3.95 8.20
N ARG A 103 -5.71 2.63 8.09
CA ARG A 103 -4.63 1.82 7.54
C ARG A 103 -4.35 2.12 6.07
N ILE A 104 -5.38 2.38 5.28
CA ILE A 104 -5.23 2.81 3.88
C ILE A 104 -4.48 4.13 3.79
N ARG A 105 -4.79 5.12 4.63
CA ARG A 105 -4.03 6.38 4.66
C ARG A 105 -2.56 6.15 4.97
N ILE A 106 -2.25 5.21 5.88
CA ILE A 106 -0.86 4.84 6.19
C ILE A 106 -0.19 4.21 4.98
N VAL A 107 -0.86 3.29 4.27
CA VAL A 107 -0.34 2.70 3.01
C VAL A 107 -0.01 3.81 2.00
N GLU A 108 -0.96 4.72 1.73
CA GLU A 108 -0.77 5.80 0.77
C GLU A 108 0.39 6.71 1.16
N LYS A 109 0.44 7.11 2.44
CA LYS A 109 1.54 7.93 2.96
C LYS A 109 2.88 7.25 2.77
N ASN A 110 3.02 6.00 3.21
CA ASN A 110 4.27 5.25 3.10
C ASN A 110 4.70 5.08 1.63
N PHE A 111 3.74 4.89 0.71
CA PHE A 111 4.04 4.79 -0.72
C PHE A 111 4.55 6.12 -1.29
N LEU A 112 3.97 7.25 -0.89
CA LEU A 112 4.45 8.58 -1.29
C LEU A 112 5.83 8.89 -0.71
N ASP A 113 6.03 8.62 0.58
CA ASP A 113 7.31 8.79 1.26
C ASP A 113 8.39 7.93 0.59
N LEU A 114 8.08 6.68 0.24
CA LEU A 114 8.96 5.80 -0.52
C LEU A 114 9.37 6.39 -1.87
N LYS A 115 8.42 6.96 -2.63
CA LYS A 115 8.71 7.60 -3.93
C LYS A 115 9.57 8.86 -3.75
N CYS A 116 9.32 9.65 -2.72
CA CYS A 116 10.17 10.80 -2.37
C CYS A 116 11.59 10.37 -2.01
N ASN A 117 11.75 9.37 -1.14
CA ASN A 117 13.05 8.82 -0.76
C ASN A 117 13.80 8.26 -1.97
N TYR A 118 13.09 7.57 -2.87
CA TYR A 118 13.65 7.08 -4.13
C TYR A 118 14.18 8.21 -5.01
N LEU A 119 13.39 9.26 -5.24
CA LEU A 119 13.81 10.41 -6.05
C LEU A 119 14.98 11.17 -5.42
N ASN A 120 14.95 11.35 -4.10
CA ASN A 120 16.04 11.97 -3.35
C ASN A 120 17.33 11.15 -3.47
N TYR A 121 17.23 9.82 -3.36
CA TYR A 121 18.37 8.93 -3.55
C TYR A 121 18.96 9.06 -4.95
N LEU A 122 18.13 9.06 -6.00
CA LEU A 122 18.61 9.25 -7.36
C LEU A 122 19.28 10.62 -7.55
N ALA A 123 18.71 11.68 -6.98
CA ALA A 123 19.26 13.03 -7.08
C ALA A 123 20.59 13.21 -6.32
N SER A 124 20.78 12.53 -5.18
CA SER A 124 22.04 12.59 -4.42
C SER A 124 23.10 11.62 -4.94
N SER A 125 22.67 10.58 -5.66
CA SER A 125 23.54 9.53 -6.17
C SER A 125 24.03 9.76 -7.60
N LEU A 126 23.30 10.50 -8.44
CA LEU A 126 23.72 10.87 -9.80
C LEU A 126 24.71 12.05 -9.77
#